data_AF-A0A3R6ZV45-F1
#
_entry.id   AF-A0A3R6ZV45-F1
#
_cell.length_a   1.000
_cell.length_b   1.000
_cell.length_c   1.000
_cell.angle_alpha   90.00
_cell.angle_beta   90.00
_cell.angle_gamma   90.00
#
_symmetry.space_group_name_H-M   'P 1'
#
loop_
_entity.id
_entity.type
_entity.pdbx_description
1 polymer ?
#
loop_
_entity_poly.entity_id
_entity_poly.type
_entity_poly.pdbx_seq_one_letter_code
_entity_poly.pdbx_strand_id
1 'polypeptide(L)'
;MLLQVKDKVQFAFILLRTLDKRKAMKHEDFRGVRSLYDDKISLLLDWTKQSAPYLHVDSREQSLVQLLLHIVTKHPPSKQATKEHVAATLREVQSQAKAEATSTTQRVTADGTDELQEILQHVAFRRKETKNYSVYITIFRANGGTFCQKKTQLECAQTILKRIQADGFNWRHKLVLNFDKGYDSINVPDTT
;
A
#
# COMPACT_ATOMS: atom_id res chain seq x y z
N MET A 1 -5.39 -17.56 -14.64
CA MET A 1 -4.02 -17.09 -14.34
C MET A 1 -4.18 -15.79 -13.56
N LEU A 2 -3.89 -15.78 -12.25
CA LEU A 2 -3.97 -14.57 -11.43
C LEU A 2 -2.78 -13.67 -11.81
N LEU A 3 -3.01 -12.56 -12.49
CA LEU A 3 -1.96 -11.56 -12.70
C LEU A 3 -1.50 -11.03 -11.35
N GLN A 4 -0.19 -11.00 -11.12
CA GLN A 4 0.37 -10.41 -9.92
C GLN A 4 0.16 -8.88 -9.95
N VAL A 5 0.12 -8.25 -8.79
CA VAL A 5 -0.07 -6.78 -8.66
C VAL A 5 0.92 -6.00 -9.52
N LYS A 6 2.17 -6.48 -9.59
CA LYS A 6 3.23 -5.89 -10.42
C LYS A 6 2.86 -5.88 -11.91
N ASP A 7 2.27 -6.96 -12.42
CA ASP A 7 1.87 -7.08 -13.82
C ASP A 7 0.66 -6.16 -14.12
N LYS A 8 -0.29 -6.07 -13.18
CA LYS A 8 -1.44 -5.14 -13.28
C LYS A 8 -0.99 -3.68 -13.33
N VAL A 9 0.00 -3.30 -12.49
CA VAL A 9 0.58 -1.95 -12.47
C VAL A 9 1.30 -1.65 -13.78
N GLN A 10 2.13 -2.58 -14.27
CA GLN A 10 2.85 -2.40 -15.53
C GLN A 10 1.88 -2.26 -16.71
N PHE A 11 0.83 -3.07 -16.77
CA PHE A 11 -0.22 -2.96 -17.77
C PHE A 11 -0.92 -1.60 -17.72
N ALA A 12 -1.36 -1.16 -16.52
CA ALA A 12 -2.04 0.12 -16.33
C ALA A 12 -1.15 1.30 -16.76
N PHE A 13 0.16 1.25 -16.48
CA PHE A 13 1.10 2.29 -16.88
C PHE A 13 1.28 2.36 -18.41
N ILE A 14 1.40 1.21 -19.07
CA ILE A 14 1.47 1.13 -20.54
C ILE A 14 0.19 1.66 -21.16
N LEU A 15 -0.97 1.30 -20.61
CA LEU A 15 -2.26 1.80 -21.07
C LEU A 15 -2.36 3.33 -20.95
N LEU A 16 -2.01 3.90 -19.80
CA LEU A 16 -2.00 5.36 -19.58
C LEU A 16 -1.11 6.07 -20.61
N ARG A 17 0.14 5.62 -20.76
CA ARG A 17 1.11 6.19 -21.72
C ARG A 17 0.60 6.11 -23.15
N THR A 18 -0.06 5.00 -23.51
CA THR A 18 -0.62 4.78 -24.85
C THR A 18 -1.79 5.74 -25.12
N LEU A 19 -2.71 5.87 -24.17
CA LEU A 19 -3.85 6.79 -24.27
C LEU A 19 -3.37 8.25 -24.34
N ASP A 20 -2.41 8.64 -23.51
CA ASP A 20 -1.83 10.00 -23.52
C ASP A 20 -1.15 10.33 -24.85
N LYS A 21 -0.30 9.42 -25.36
CA LYS A 21 0.42 9.62 -26.62
C LYS A 21 -0.56 9.72 -27.80
N ARG A 22 -1.55 8.83 -27.87
CA ARG A 22 -2.54 8.81 -28.96
C ARG A 22 -3.46 10.04 -28.92
N LYS A 23 -3.83 10.52 -27.72
CA LYS A 23 -4.60 11.77 -27.54
C LYS A 23 -3.80 12.99 -28.01
N ALA A 24 -2.52 13.08 -27.64
CA ALA A 24 -1.66 14.20 -28.03
C ALA A 24 -1.44 14.29 -29.54
N MET A 25 -1.37 13.15 -30.23
CA MET A 25 -1.15 13.09 -31.68
C MET A 25 -2.40 13.39 -32.53
N LYS A 26 -3.58 13.62 -31.93
CA LYS A 26 -4.87 13.83 -32.63
C LYS A 26 -5.13 12.82 -33.77
N HIS A 27 -4.59 11.61 -33.65
CA HIS A 27 -4.60 10.60 -34.70
C HIS A 27 -6.02 10.05 -34.89
N GLU A 28 -6.44 9.75 -36.12
CA GLU A 28 -7.75 9.11 -36.40
C GLU A 28 -7.90 7.76 -35.67
N ASP A 29 -6.79 7.04 -35.47
CA ASP A 29 -6.66 5.81 -34.66
C ASP A 29 -7.09 5.97 -33.19
N PHE A 30 -7.19 7.20 -32.66
CA PHE A 30 -7.59 7.42 -31.28
C PHE A 30 -9.01 6.92 -31.02
N ARG A 31 -9.91 6.95 -32.01
CA ARG A 31 -11.26 6.38 -31.85
C ARG A 31 -11.23 4.86 -31.69
N GLY A 32 -10.39 4.16 -32.46
CA GLY A 32 -10.24 2.70 -32.37
C GLY A 32 -9.66 2.26 -31.02
N VAL A 33 -8.57 2.90 -30.60
CA VAL A 33 -7.95 2.64 -29.28
C VAL A 33 -8.91 2.99 -28.14
N ARG A 34 -9.71 4.05 -28.29
CA ARG A 34 -10.70 4.44 -27.29
C ARG A 34 -11.89 3.48 -27.21
N SER A 35 -12.35 2.93 -28.34
CA SER A 35 -13.38 1.89 -28.34
C SER A 35 -12.89 0.63 -27.61
N LEU A 36 -11.66 0.19 -27.88
CA LEU A 36 -11.06 -0.95 -27.19
C LEU A 36 -10.90 -0.70 -25.68
N TYR A 37 -10.53 0.52 -25.31
CA TYR A 37 -10.49 0.94 -23.91
C TYR A 37 -11.88 0.90 -23.26
N ASP A 38 -12.91 1.45 -23.91
CA ASP A 38 -14.29 1.45 -23.43
C ASP A 38 -14.82 0.02 -23.22
N ASP A 39 -14.44 -0.92 -24.10
CA ASP A 39 -14.86 -2.32 -24.01
C ASP A 39 -14.08 -3.13 -22.94
N LYS A 40 -12.92 -2.62 -22.49
CA LYS A 40 -12.06 -3.27 -21.49
C LYS A 40 -12.02 -2.54 -20.15
N ILE A 41 -12.73 -1.44 -20.00
CA ILE A 41 -12.74 -0.66 -18.76
C ILE A 41 -13.33 -1.44 -17.58
N SER A 42 -14.24 -2.39 -17.84
CA SER A 42 -14.78 -3.30 -16.82
C SER A 42 -13.68 -4.13 -16.14
N LEU A 43 -12.66 -4.56 -16.90
CA LEU A 43 -11.51 -5.29 -16.34
C LEU A 43 -10.72 -4.43 -15.34
N LEU A 44 -10.58 -3.12 -15.63
CA LEU A 44 -9.90 -2.18 -14.74
C LEU A 44 -10.71 -1.96 -13.47
N LEU A 45 -12.04 -1.86 -13.60
CA LEU A 45 -12.95 -1.73 -12.46
C LEU A 45 -12.96 -3.00 -11.59
N ASP A 46 -12.92 -4.18 -12.20
CA ASP A 46 -12.80 -5.44 -11.47
C ASP A 46 -11.50 -5.53 -10.68
N TRP A 47 -10.39 -5.02 -11.23
CA TRP A 47 -9.15 -4.92 -10.47
C TRP A 47 -9.28 -3.96 -9.29
N THR A 48 -9.94 -2.81 -9.44
CA THR A 48 -10.17 -1.92 -8.29
C THR A 48 -11.02 -2.57 -7.19
N LYS A 49 -12.02 -3.38 -7.56
CA LYS A 49 -12.84 -4.14 -6.59
C LYS A 49 -12.05 -5.25 -5.91
N GLN A 50 -11.23 -5.98 -6.66
CA GLN A 50 -10.36 -7.04 -6.11
C GLN A 50 -9.31 -6.46 -5.16
N SER A 51 -8.80 -5.27 -5.44
CA SER A 51 -7.82 -4.57 -4.61
C SER A 51 -8.45 -3.92 -3.37
N ALA A 52 -9.76 -3.67 -3.37
CA ALA A 52 -10.46 -2.92 -2.31
C ALA A 52 -10.21 -3.46 -0.88
N PRO A 53 -10.29 -4.79 -0.61
CA PRO A 53 -10.07 -5.34 0.72
C PRO A 53 -8.62 -5.25 1.22
N TYR A 54 -7.67 -4.92 0.34
CA TYR A 54 -6.24 -4.86 0.67
C TYR A 54 -5.72 -3.42 0.73
N LEU A 55 -6.58 -2.43 0.49
CA LEU A 55 -6.19 -1.02 0.43
C LEU A 55 -5.65 -0.50 1.75
N HIS A 56 -6.06 -1.03 2.90
CA HIS A 56 -5.56 -0.59 4.21
C HIS A 56 -4.22 -1.23 4.59
N VAL A 57 -3.80 -2.33 3.95
CA VAL A 57 -2.62 -3.12 4.32
C VAL A 57 -1.52 -3.15 3.27
N ASP A 58 -1.84 -2.98 1.98
CA ASP A 58 -0.86 -3.08 0.89
C ASP A 58 -0.79 -1.79 0.06
N SER A 59 0.35 -1.09 0.17
CA SER A 59 0.63 0.15 -0.58
C SER A 59 0.73 -0.07 -2.10
N ARG A 60 1.00 -1.30 -2.56
CA ARG A 60 1.04 -1.64 -3.98
C ARG A 60 -0.38 -1.70 -4.56
N GLU A 61 -1.32 -2.23 -3.78
CA GLU A 61 -2.74 -2.23 -4.13
C GLU A 61 -3.32 -0.82 -4.13
N GLN A 62 -2.93 0.02 -3.15
CA GLN A 62 -3.25 1.45 -3.17
C GLN A 62 -2.73 2.15 -4.43
N SER A 63 -1.46 1.91 -4.78
CA SER A 63 -0.83 2.50 -5.97
C SER A 63 -1.51 2.05 -7.27
N LEU A 64 -1.87 0.77 -7.35
CA LEU A 64 -2.63 0.22 -8.48
C LEU A 64 -3.99 0.91 -8.60
N VAL A 65 -4.77 0.99 -7.52
CA VAL A 65 -6.08 1.65 -7.53
C VAL A 65 -5.94 3.12 -7.91
N GLN A 66 -5.01 3.88 -7.33
CA GLN A 66 -4.78 5.27 -7.71
C GLN A 66 -4.44 5.44 -9.19
N LEU A 67 -3.61 4.56 -9.75
CA LEU A 67 -3.27 4.59 -11.17
C LEU A 67 -4.49 4.31 -12.06
N LEU A 68 -5.31 3.32 -11.70
CA LEU A 68 -6.55 2.98 -12.42
C LEU A 68 -7.56 4.14 -12.36
N LEU A 69 -7.73 4.75 -11.20
CA LEU A 69 -8.54 5.95 -11.01
C LEU A 69 -8.07 7.11 -11.88
N HIS A 70 -6.75 7.33 -11.94
CA HIS A 70 -6.16 8.38 -12.77
C HIS A 70 -6.43 8.15 -14.27
N ILE A 71 -6.33 6.91 -14.75
CA ILE A 71 -6.62 6.57 -16.15
C ILE A 71 -8.06 6.90 -16.49
N VAL A 72 -9.01 6.46 -15.66
CA VAL A 72 -10.45 6.62 -15.90
C VAL A 72 -10.89 8.07 -15.80
N THR A 73 -10.30 8.87 -14.92
CA THR A 73 -10.60 10.30 -14.80
C THR A 73 -10.01 11.12 -15.95
N LYS A 74 -8.77 10.79 -16.37
CA LYS A 74 -8.09 11.49 -17.48
C LYS A 74 -8.63 11.11 -18.86
N HIS A 75 -9.09 9.88 -18.99
CA HIS A 75 -9.67 9.29 -20.19
C HIS A 75 -11.03 8.66 -19.89
N PRO A 76 -12.08 9.46 -19.64
CA PRO A 76 -13.39 8.93 -19.29
C PRO A 76 -13.99 8.11 -20.43
N PRO A 77 -14.73 7.02 -20.15
CA PRO A 77 -15.32 6.20 -21.18
C PRO A 77 -16.32 7.00 -22.01
N SER A 78 -16.47 6.65 -23.29
CA SER A 78 -17.31 7.41 -24.22
C SER A 78 -18.79 7.09 -24.04
N LYS A 79 -19.12 5.83 -23.75
CA LYS A 79 -20.48 5.30 -23.56
C LYS A 79 -21.08 5.75 -22.22
N GLN A 80 -22.31 6.30 -22.25
CA GLN A 80 -23.00 6.85 -21.08
C GLN A 80 -23.23 5.80 -19.97
N ALA A 81 -23.72 4.61 -20.34
CA ALA A 81 -23.92 3.49 -19.40
C ALA A 81 -22.63 3.08 -18.69
N THR A 82 -21.51 3.13 -19.40
CA THR A 82 -20.18 2.82 -18.86
C THR A 82 -19.68 3.92 -17.91
N LYS A 83 -20.02 5.19 -18.16
CA LYS A 83 -19.72 6.30 -17.23
C LYS A 83 -20.47 6.15 -15.91
N GLU A 84 -21.74 5.75 -15.96
CA GLU A 84 -22.54 5.50 -14.76
C GLU A 84 -22.00 4.33 -13.95
N HIS A 85 -21.64 3.24 -14.63
CA HIS A 85 -21.02 2.07 -14.00
C HIS A 85 -19.66 2.37 -13.36
N VAL A 86 -18.83 3.16 -14.05
CA VAL A 86 -17.58 3.71 -13.49
C VAL A 86 -17.89 4.54 -12.25
N ALA A 87 -18.81 5.52 -12.34
CA ALA A 87 -19.13 6.40 -11.23
C ALA A 87 -19.67 5.64 -10.00
N ALA A 88 -20.48 4.61 -10.22
CA ALA A 88 -20.97 3.73 -9.16
C ALA A 88 -19.82 2.95 -8.50
N THR A 89 -18.92 2.36 -9.29
CA THR A 89 -17.76 1.62 -8.77
C THR A 89 -16.79 2.54 -8.02
N LEU A 90 -16.58 3.77 -8.50
CA LEU A 90 -15.78 4.78 -7.82
C LEU A 90 -16.36 5.15 -6.46
N ARG A 91 -17.68 5.35 -6.38
CA ARG A 91 -18.37 5.60 -5.11
C ARG A 91 -18.29 4.41 -4.18
N GLU A 92 -18.41 3.19 -4.70
CA GLU A 92 -18.31 1.96 -3.93
C GLU A 92 -16.92 1.79 -3.33
N VAL A 93 -15.85 1.92 -4.14
CA VAL A 93 -14.46 1.85 -3.67
C VAL A 93 -14.16 2.97 -2.66
N GLN A 94 -14.66 4.19 -2.90
CA GLN A 94 -14.54 5.28 -1.93
C GLN A 94 -15.34 5.01 -0.64
N SER A 95 -16.53 4.42 -0.73
CA SER A 95 -17.34 4.07 0.42
C SER A 95 -16.73 2.91 1.20
N GLN A 96 -16.08 1.95 0.55
CA GLN A 96 -15.36 0.86 1.18
C GLN A 96 -14.08 1.38 1.83
N ALA A 97 -13.32 2.27 1.18
CA ALA A 97 -12.19 2.94 1.80
C ALA A 97 -12.61 3.81 3.00
N LYS A 98 -13.79 4.46 2.94
CA LYS A 98 -14.37 5.21 4.07
C LYS A 98 -14.95 4.31 5.15
N ALA A 99 -15.59 3.20 4.82
CA ALA A 99 -16.13 2.24 5.76
C ALA A 99 -14.98 1.51 6.47
N GLU A 100 -13.92 1.17 5.74
CA GLU A 100 -12.66 0.71 6.31
C GLU A 100 -12.07 1.80 7.19
N ALA A 101 -11.93 3.06 6.73
CA ALA A 101 -11.46 4.15 7.59
C ALA A 101 -12.34 4.39 8.82
N THR A 102 -13.66 4.17 8.74
CA THR A 102 -14.60 4.31 9.88
C THR A 102 -14.53 3.09 10.80
N SER A 103 -14.28 1.89 10.26
CA SER A 103 -14.01 0.67 11.02
C SER A 103 -12.62 0.67 11.64
N THR A 104 -11.63 1.32 11.01
CA THR A 104 -10.30 1.63 11.55
C THR A 104 -10.44 2.72 12.58
N THR A 105 -11.30 3.73 12.41
CA THR A 105 -11.55 4.76 13.43
C THR A 105 -12.35 4.21 14.62
N GLN A 106 -13.29 3.28 14.41
CA GLN A 106 -14.00 2.57 15.49
C GLN A 106 -13.14 1.45 16.13
N ARG A 107 -12.19 0.85 15.41
CA ARG A 107 -11.16 -0.04 15.99
C ARG A 107 -10.06 0.73 16.72
N VAL A 108 -9.72 1.95 16.29
CA VAL A 108 -8.77 2.84 16.99
C VAL A 108 -9.32 3.32 18.35
N THR A 109 -10.62 3.14 18.61
CA THR A 109 -11.23 3.42 19.92
C THR A 109 -11.40 2.19 20.83
N ALA A 110 -11.04 0.98 20.39
CA ALA A 110 -11.14 -0.22 21.21
C ALA A 110 -9.78 -0.95 21.23
N ASP A 111 -9.07 -0.78 22.34
CA ASP A 111 -7.88 -1.51 22.76
C ASP A 111 -6.58 -1.26 21.98
N GLY A 112 -5.70 -0.43 22.58
CA GLY A 112 -4.30 -0.27 22.19
C GLY A 112 -3.44 -1.54 22.23
N THR A 113 -4.06 -2.70 22.44
CA THR A 113 -3.49 -4.05 22.35
C THR A 113 -3.29 -4.48 20.89
N ASP A 114 -4.22 -4.13 19.99
CA ASP A 114 -4.16 -4.54 18.58
C ASP A 114 -3.06 -3.79 17.81
N GLU A 115 -2.96 -2.48 17.98
CA GLU A 115 -1.89 -1.69 17.34
C GLU A 115 -0.50 -2.07 17.89
N LEU A 116 -0.41 -2.43 19.17
CA LEU A 116 0.84 -2.94 19.75
C LEU A 116 1.26 -4.27 19.10
N GLN A 117 0.30 -5.15 18.86
CA GLN A 117 0.53 -6.44 18.21
C GLN A 117 0.95 -6.26 16.74
N GLU A 118 0.33 -5.34 16.00
CA GLU A 118 0.74 -5.00 14.64
C GLU A 118 2.17 -4.44 14.59
N ILE A 119 2.52 -3.55 15.52
CA ILE A 119 3.89 -3.00 15.62
C ILE A 119 4.89 -4.13 15.86
N LEU A 120 4.60 -5.05 16.78
CA LEU A 120 5.46 -6.19 17.08
C LEU A 120 5.62 -7.14 15.88
N GLN A 121 4.58 -7.31 15.07
CA GLN A 121 4.61 -8.21 13.92
C GLN A 121 5.33 -7.60 12.71
N HIS A 122 5.18 -6.30 12.47
CA HIS A 122 5.62 -5.67 11.22
C HIS A 122 6.90 -4.86 11.33
N VAL A 123 7.27 -4.35 12.50
CA VAL A 123 8.49 -3.54 12.64
C VAL A 123 9.73 -4.42 12.74
N ALA A 124 10.81 -4.01 12.06
CA ALA A 124 12.08 -4.70 12.11
C ALA A 124 12.86 -4.36 13.39
N PHE A 125 12.76 -5.25 14.38
CA PHE A 125 13.56 -5.19 15.61
C PHE A 125 14.95 -5.80 15.38
N ARG A 126 16.01 -5.03 15.62
CA ARG A 126 17.39 -5.54 15.53
C ARG A 126 18.02 -5.67 16.91
N ARG A 127 18.57 -6.84 17.20
CA ARG A 127 19.38 -7.07 18.40
C ARG A 127 20.76 -6.43 18.20
N LYS A 128 21.21 -5.67 19.20
CA LYS A 128 22.57 -5.13 19.30
C LYS A 128 23.15 -5.50 20.65
N GLU A 129 24.39 -5.97 20.63
CA GLU A 129 25.15 -6.29 21.83
C GLU A 129 26.21 -5.23 22.06
N THR A 130 26.33 -4.77 23.29
CA THR A 130 27.38 -3.83 23.69
C THR A 130 28.63 -4.58 24.13
N LYS A 131 29.76 -3.85 24.21
CA LYS A 131 31.05 -4.39 24.68
C LYS A 131 30.99 -4.96 26.11
N ASN A 132 29.96 -4.62 26.89
CA ASN A 132 29.73 -5.12 28.25
C ASN A 132 28.68 -6.25 28.27
N TYR A 133 28.50 -6.98 27.17
CA TYR A 133 27.53 -8.07 27.01
C TYR A 133 26.07 -7.70 27.28
N SER A 134 25.73 -6.39 27.25
CA SER A 134 24.34 -5.96 27.41
C SER A 134 23.63 -5.99 26.05
N VAL A 135 22.50 -6.69 26.01
CA VAL A 135 21.67 -6.84 24.81
C VAL A 135 20.62 -5.72 24.77
N TYR A 136 20.50 -5.05 23.63
CA TYR A 136 19.45 -4.08 23.37
C TYR A 136 18.75 -4.38 22.05
N ILE A 137 17.46 -4.09 22.03
CA ILE A 137 16.65 -4.05 20.82
C ILE A 137 16.66 -2.63 20.27
N THR A 138 16.97 -2.51 18.99
CA THR A 138 17.05 -1.24 18.27
C THR A 138 16.07 -1.27 17.10
N ILE A 139 15.33 -0.18 16.92
CA ILE A 139 14.50 0.07 15.74
C ILE A 139 15.12 1.20 14.94
N PHE A 140 15.16 1.05 13.62
CA PHE A 140 15.70 2.05 12.71
C PHE A 140 14.60 2.79 11.98
N ARG A 141 14.87 4.05 11.66
CA ARG A 141 14.03 4.82 10.74
C ARG A 141 14.36 4.42 9.30
N ALA A 142 13.37 4.53 8.41
CA ALA A 142 13.55 4.27 6.99
C ALA A 142 14.55 5.23 6.34
N ASN A 143 14.66 6.48 6.83
CA ASN A 143 15.61 7.49 6.36
C ASN A 143 17.02 7.37 6.99
N GLY A 144 17.29 6.28 7.71
CA GLY A 144 18.52 6.12 8.49
C GLY A 144 18.43 6.72 9.89
N GLY A 145 19.25 6.17 10.79
CA GLY A 145 19.28 6.56 12.20
C GLY A 145 18.37 5.72 13.11
N THR A 146 18.66 5.77 14.39
CA THR A 146 17.96 5.00 15.43
C THR A 146 16.69 5.71 15.86
N PHE A 147 15.56 4.99 15.85
CA PHE A 147 14.30 5.48 16.40
C PHE A 147 14.20 5.23 17.91
N CYS A 148 14.42 3.98 18.34
CA CYS A 148 14.47 3.59 19.75
C CYS A 148 15.56 2.55 19.97
N GLN A 149 16.12 2.56 21.17
CA GLN A 149 16.99 1.51 21.69
C GLN A 149 16.55 1.20 23.12
N LYS A 150 16.07 -0.02 23.35
CA LYS A 150 15.47 -0.49 24.62
C LYS A 150 15.91 -1.91 24.93
N LYS A 151 15.60 -2.44 26.12
CA LYS A 151 16.03 -3.79 26.51
C LYS A 151 15.17 -4.86 25.83
N THR A 152 13.90 -4.56 25.57
CA THR A 152 12.96 -5.51 24.97
C THR A 152 12.26 -4.94 23.73
N GLN A 153 11.73 -5.83 22.89
CA GLN A 153 10.89 -5.45 21.75
C GLN A 153 9.62 -4.72 22.22
N LEU A 154 9.01 -5.19 23.31
CA LEU A 154 7.81 -4.62 23.90
C LEU A 154 8.01 -3.15 24.32
N GLU A 155 9.12 -2.82 24.98
CA GLU A 155 9.43 -1.44 25.39
C GLU A 155 9.57 -0.50 24.17
N CYS A 156 10.16 -1.01 23.09
CA CYS A 156 10.32 -0.27 21.85
C CYS A 156 8.98 -0.11 21.11
N ALA A 157 8.12 -1.15 21.09
CA ALA A 157 6.78 -1.10 20.52
C ALA A 157 5.85 -0.14 21.29
N GLN A 158 5.90 -0.14 22.62
CA GLN A 158 5.18 0.83 23.46
C GLN A 158 5.66 2.27 23.23
N THR A 159 6.94 2.47 22.93
CA THR A 159 7.48 3.80 22.59
C THR A 159 6.90 4.30 21.26
N ILE A 160 6.71 3.40 20.28
CA ILE A 160 6.04 3.73 19.02
C ILE A 160 4.58 4.09 19.30
N LEU A 161 3.87 3.25 20.06
CA LEU A 161 2.46 3.46 20.41
C LEU A 161 2.22 4.82 21.08
N LYS A 162 3.05 5.19 22.07
CA LYS A 162 3.00 6.50 22.72
C LYS A 162 3.16 7.65 21.73
N ARG A 163 4.00 7.49 20.72
CA ARG A 163 4.25 8.53 19.70
C ARG A 163 3.12 8.63 18.68
N ILE A 164 2.44 7.51 18.39
CA ILE A 164 1.20 7.50 17.60
C ILE A 164 0.15 8.36 18.32
N GLN A 165 -0.04 8.11 19.62
CA GLN A 165 -1.03 8.79 20.45
C GLN A 165 -0.71 10.27 20.69
N ALA A 166 0.57 10.62 20.85
CA ALA A 166 0.98 11.99 21.12
C ALA A 166 0.97 12.90 19.88
N ASP A 167 1.54 12.43 18.77
CA ASP A 167 1.86 13.29 17.62
C ASP A 167 1.24 12.78 16.29
N GLY A 168 0.37 11.77 16.34
CA GLY A 168 -0.16 11.13 15.13
C GLY A 168 0.94 10.43 14.30
N PHE A 169 2.00 9.94 14.95
CA PHE A 169 3.15 9.36 14.28
C PHE A 169 2.80 8.13 13.43
N ASN A 170 2.81 8.26 12.11
CA ASN A 170 2.63 7.12 11.20
C ASN A 170 3.93 6.30 11.08
N TRP A 171 4.00 5.19 11.81
CA TRP A 171 5.18 4.32 11.88
C TRP A 171 5.42 3.47 10.63
N ARG A 172 4.36 3.15 9.87
CA ARG A 172 4.38 2.25 8.70
C ARG A 172 5.29 2.73 7.55
N HIS A 173 5.56 4.03 7.47
CA HIS A 173 6.44 4.62 6.44
C HIS A 173 7.70 5.26 7.02
N LYS A 174 7.83 5.31 8.35
CA LYS A 174 8.92 6.00 9.03
C LYS A 174 9.91 5.04 9.65
N LEU A 175 9.54 3.77 9.85
CA LEU A 175 10.38 2.73 10.42
C LEU A 175 10.69 1.66 9.38
N VAL A 176 11.82 0.97 9.58
CA VAL A 176 12.15 -0.22 8.79
C VAL A 176 11.21 -1.35 9.18
N LEU A 177 10.57 -1.98 8.20
CA LEU A 177 9.61 -3.07 8.41
C LEU A 177 10.23 -4.43 8.07
N ASN A 178 9.65 -5.51 8.58
CA ASN A 178 10.12 -6.87 8.32
C ASN A 178 10.06 -7.25 6.83
N PHE A 179 9.10 -6.69 6.08
CA PHE A 179 8.97 -6.93 4.63
C PHE A 179 10.00 -6.18 3.78
N ASP A 180 10.68 -5.17 4.33
CA ASP A 180 11.79 -4.49 3.65
C ASP A 180 13.03 -5.40 3.52
N LYS A 181 13.06 -6.55 4.21
CA LYS A 181 14.10 -7.58 4.10
C LYS A 181 13.83 -8.58 2.97
N GLY A 182 13.47 -8.09 1.79
CA GLY A 182 13.70 -8.86 0.58
C GLY A 182 15.20 -8.82 0.28
N TYR A 183 15.89 -9.96 0.44
CA TYR A 183 17.34 -10.16 0.27
C TYR A 183 18.23 -9.63 1.40
N ASP A 184 18.29 -10.36 2.52
CA ASP A 184 19.56 -10.66 3.22
C ASP A 184 19.26 -11.69 4.32
N SER A 185 18.98 -12.92 3.88
CA SER A 185 18.96 -14.10 4.74
C SER A 185 19.79 -15.19 4.09
N ILE A 186 21.10 -15.01 4.10
CA ILE A 186 22.02 -16.14 4.31
C ILE A 186 22.97 -15.72 5.42
N ASN A 187 22.61 -16.10 6.64
CA ASN A 187 23.54 -16.68 7.58
C ASN A 187 22.68 -17.52 8.54
N VAL A 188 22.37 -18.72 8.05
CA VAL A 188 22.00 -19.86 8.88
C VAL A 188 23.23 -20.21 9.73
N PRO A 189 23.07 -20.52 11.03
CA PRO A 189 24.15 -20.90 11.92
C PRO A 189 24.58 -22.35 11.66
N ASP A 190 25.86 -22.67 11.87
CA ASP A 190 26.25 -24.00 12.32
C ASP A 190 27.56 -23.96 13.12
N THR A 191 27.39 -24.38 14.38
CA THR A 191 28.30 -25.11 15.26
C THR A 191 29.65 -25.58 14.71
N THR A 192 30.71 -25.24 15.44
CA THR A 192 31.78 -26.18 15.84
C THR A 192 32.16 -25.92 17.29
#